data_AF-A0A519PYA1-F1
#
_entry.id   AF-A0A519PYA1-F1
#
_cell.length_a   1.000
_cell.length_b   1.000
_cell.length_c   1.000
_cell.angle_alpha   90.00
_cell.angle_beta   90.00
_cell.angle_gamma   90.00
#
_symmetry.space_group_name_H-M   'P 1'
#
loop_
_entity.id
_entity.type
_entity.pdbx_description
1 polymer ?
#
loop_
_entity_poly.entity_id
_entity_poly.type
_entity_poly.pdbx_seq_one_letter_code
_entity_poly.pdbx_strand_id
1 'polypeptide(L)'
;LGTQSKTSLLCLMLGLGLVGALWAMRQGGPVLTIVGAWLAVVGGGGGVWLWNTQSAAILEALGKDPTLTGRTHIWASLMRRVAERPWTGYGYNAFWDKESIPAMYVRRETGWAVPSAHNGWIDLLVQLGWPGAVLVGSLMLIAALVTLWRLDGAGAREGGWGFAYLAVFFMLSLSESVLMSHQSLPWTLVLAIFTRAMLPSPLPARAPLARRGRPAYVAGSRIAPSYAHGRPVLL
;
A
#
# COMPACT_ATOMS: atom_id res chain seq x y z
N LEU A 1 5.59 -6.48 -27.14
CA LEU A 1 4.77 -6.69 -25.91
C LEU A 1 5.54 -7.63 -24.97
N GLY A 2 6.59 -7.11 -24.33
CA GLY A 2 7.47 -7.87 -23.43
C GLY A 2 7.11 -7.58 -21.98
N THR A 3 6.44 -8.55 -21.38
CA THR A 3 6.20 -8.81 -19.95
C THR A 3 6.71 -7.78 -18.91
N GLN A 4 5.69 -7.14 -18.31
CA GLN A 4 5.47 -6.63 -16.95
C GLN A 4 6.19 -7.33 -15.75
N SER A 5 7.20 -8.18 -15.97
CA SER A 5 7.82 -9.05 -14.95
C SER A 5 8.73 -8.31 -13.99
N LYS A 6 9.37 -7.21 -14.39
CA LYS A 6 10.39 -6.54 -13.57
C LYS A 6 9.78 -5.69 -12.45
N THR A 7 8.76 -4.91 -12.79
CA THR A 7 8.04 -4.08 -11.82
C THR A 7 7.28 -4.94 -10.82
N SER A 8 6.61 -5.98 -11.30
CA SER A 8 5.92 -6.94 -10.43
C SER A 8 6.88 -7.70 -9.50
N LEU A 9 8.08 -8.06 -9.98
CA LEU A 9 9.14 -8.64 -9.13
C LEU A 9 9.61 -7.64 -8.05
N LEU A 10 9.88 -6.39 -8.41
CA LEU A 10 10.30 -5.36 -7.45
C LEU A 10 9.20 -5.07 -6.42
N CYS A 11 7.96 -4.96 -6.86
CA CYS A 11 6.80 -4.81 -5.98
C CYS A 11 6.64 -6.02 -5.04
N LEU A 12 6.87 -7.24 -5.54
CA LEU A 12 6.84 -8.46 -4.72
C LEU A 12 7.97 -8.45 -3.69
N MET A 13 9.20 -8.13 -4.08
CA MET A 13 10.36 -8.06 -3.17
C MET A 13 10.14 -7.00 -2.08
N LEU A 14 9.63 -5.84 -2.45
CA LEU A 14 9.33 -4.76 -1.51
C LEU A 14 8.17 -5.14 -0.57
N GLY A 15 7.10 -5.75 -1.11
CA GLY A 15 5.97 -6.23 -0.32
C GLY A 15 6.38 -7.31 0.69
N LEU A 16 7.13 -8.32 0.25
CA LEU A 16 7.66 -9.37 1.13
C LEU A 16 8.65 -8.81 2.17
N GLY A 17 9.50 -7.86 1.78
CA GLY A 17 10.43 -7.18 2.67
C GLY A 17 9.71 -6.40 3.77
N LEU A 18 8.65 -5.65 3.42
CA LEU A 18 7.84 -4.90 4.39
C LEU A 18 7.05 -5.81 5.32
N VAL A 19 6.44 -6.88 4.79
CA VAL A 19 5.74 -7.87 5.62
C VAL A 19 6.71 -8.57 6.56
N GLY A 20 7.88 -8.98 6.07
CA GLY A 20 8.94 -9.58 6.88
C GLY A 20 9.47 -8.64 7.96
N ALA A 21 9.69 -7.37 7.61
CA ALA A 21 10.07 -6.33 8.56
C ALA A 21 9.00 -6.18 9.65
N LEU A 22 7.73 -5.94 9.28
CA LEU A 22 6.61 -5.79 10.22
C LEU A 22 6.39 -7.04 11.10
N TRP A 23 6.59 -8.23 10.55
CA TRP A 23 6.55 -9.48 11.31
C TRP A 23 7.71 -9.58 12.31
N ALA A 24 8.93 -9.23 11.89
CA ALA A 24 10.09 -9.13 12.77
C ALA A 24 9.92 -8.05 13.85
N MET A 25 9.28 -6.91 13.55
CA MET A 25 8.95 -5.90 14.56
C MET A 25 8.00 -6.42 15.64
N ARG A 26 7.13 -7.38 15.27
CA ARG A 26 6.09 -7.92 16.15
C ARG A 26 6.55 -9.11 16.98
N GLN A 27 7.46 -9.92 16.45
CA GLN A 27 7.91 -11.18 17.07
C GLN A 27 9.36 -11.12 17.57
N GLY A 28 10.19 -10.28 16.95
CA GLY A 28 11.59 -10.07 17.31
C GLY A 28 11.73 -8.88 18.26
N GLY A 29 12.66 -8.99 19.22
CA GLY A 29 13.03 -7.84 20.05
C GLY A 29 13.57 -6.66 19.21
N PRO A 30 13.72 -5.47 19.82
CA PRO A 30 14.06 -4.21 19.13
C PRO A 30 15.28 -4.31 18.20
N VAL A 31 16.24 -5.16 18.53
CA VAL A 31 17.46 -5.37 17.75
C VAL A 31 17.17 -6.03 16.40
N LEU A 32 16.31 -7.06 16.35
CA LEU A 32 15.99 -7.76 15.10
C LEU A 32 15.22 -6.85 14.15
N THR A 33 14.36 -6.01 14.71
CA THR A 33 13.61 -4.95 14.03
C THR A 33 14.52 -3.94 13.38
N ILE A 34 15.48 -3.40 14.14
CA ILE A 34 16.42 -2.39 13.67
C ILE A 34 17.33 -2.97 12.59
N VAL A 35 17.86 -4.17 12.79
CA VAL A 35 18.74 -4.85 11.81
C VAL A 35 17.97 -5.19 10.54
N GLY A 36 16.76 -5.72 10.64
CA GLY A 36 15.90 -6.02 9.49
C GLY A 36 15.50 -4.76 8.71
N ALA A 37 15.13 -3.69 9.40
CA ALA A 37 14.82 -2.40 8.77
C ALA A 37 16.04 -1.80 8.07
N TRP A 38 17.22 -1.84 8.69
CA TRP A 38 18.47 -1.37 8.09
C TRP A 38 18.87 -2.19 6.86
N LEU A 39 18.77 -3.53 6.92
CA LEU A 39 19.06 -4.39 5.77
C LEU A 39 18.07 -4.15 4.63
N ALA A 40 16.79 -3.90 4.92
CA ALA A 40 15.79 -3.57 3.92
C ALA A 40 16.04 -2.19 3.28
N VAL A 41 16.42 -1.18 4.08
CA VAL A 41 16.75 0.16 3.59
C VAL A 41 18.04 0.15 2.77
N VAL A 42 19.08 -0.53 3.24
CA VAL A 42 20.38 -0.62 2.54
C VAL A 42 20.27 -1.50 1.30
N GLY A 43 19.61 -2.65 1.40
CA GLY A 43 19.39 -3.56 0.27
C GLY A 43 18.44 -2.97 -0.77
N GLY A 44 17.35 -2.35 -0.33
CA GLY A 44 16.41 -1.65 -1.20
C GLY A 44 17.03 -0.41 -1.86
N GLY A 45 17.71 0.43 -1.06
CA GLY A 45 18.44 1.60 -1.56
C GLY A 45 19.56 1.23 -2.52
N GLY A 46 20.35 0.19 -2.20
CA GLY A 46 21.38 -0.36 -3.07
C GLY A 46 20.81 -0.94 -4.36
N GLY A 47 19.69 -1.66 -4.29
CA GLY A 47 18.97 -2.17 -5.45
C GLY A 47 18.43 -1.06 -6.36
N VAL A 48 17.84 0.00 -5.78
CA VAL A 48 17.35 1.18 -6.51
C VAL A 48 18.51 1.95 -7.14
N TRP A 49 19.60 2.15 -6.40
CA TRP A 49 20.79 2.85 -6.89
C TRP A 49 21.44 2.08 -8.05
N LEU A 50 21.65 0.77 -7.88
CA LEU A 50 22.23 -0.10 -8.91
C LEU A 50 21.33 -0.15 -10.14
N TRP A 51 20.01 -0.19 -9.97
CA TRP A 51 19.06 -0.16 -11.07
C TRP A 51 19.09 1.18 -11.83
N ASN A 52 19.12 2.31 -11.11
CA ASN A 52 19.14 3.63 -11.73
C ASN A 52 20.45 3.88 -12.49
N THR A 53 21.57 3.44 -11.95
CA THR A 53 22.90 3.68 -12.52
C THR A 53 23.32 2.63 -13.56
N GLN A 54 22.92 1.37 -13.41
CA GLN A 54 23.44 0.25 -14.20
C GLN A 54 22.36 -0.54 -14.93
N SER A 55 21.10 -0.04 -15.01
CA SER A 55 20.03 -0.75 -15.72
C SER A 55 20.40 -1.09 -17.16
N ALA A 56 21.04 -0.18 -17.91
CA ALA A 56 21.45 -0.45 -19.29
C ALA A 56 22.45 -1.62 -19.38
N ALA A 57 23.51 -1.60 -18.57
CA ALA A 57 24.52 -2.66 -18.54
C ALA A 57 23.95 -4.01 -18.06
N ILE A 58 23.05 -4.00 -17.08
CA ILE A 58 22.35 -5.21 -16.60
C ILE A 58 21.44 -5.78 -17.69
N LEU A 59 20.77 -4.91 -18.47
CA LEU A 59 19.90 -5.33 -19.56
C LEU A 59 20.69 -5.88 -20.74
N GLU A 60 21.79 -5.22 -21.12
CA GLU A 60 22.72 -5.70 -22.15
C GLU A 60 23.34 -7.04 -21.77
N ALA A 61 23.78 -7.20 -20.50
CA ALA A 61 24.32 -8.47 -20.00
C ALA A 61 23.28 -9.61 -20.02
N LEU A 62 21.98 -9.29 -19.92
CA LEU A 62 20.88 -10.23 -20.07
C LEU A 62 20.41 -10.41 -21.53
N GLY A 63 21.11 -9.82 -22.50
CA GLY A 63 20.77 -9.87 -23.92
C GLY A 63 19.47 -9.13 -24.26
N LYS A 64 19.10 -8.11 -23.48
CA LYS A 64 17.88 -7.31 -23.66
C LYS A 64 18.25 -5.89 -24.07
N ASP A 65 17.36 -5.28 -24.87
CA ASP A 65 17.48 -3.88 -25.27
C ASP A 65 17.47 -2.97 -24.02
N PRO A 66 18.53 -2.15 -23.81
CA PRO A 66 18.65 -1.25 -22.66
C PRO A 66 17.77 -0.01 -22.76
N THR A 67 17.29 0.34 -23.96
CA THR A 67 16.22 1.32 -24.07
C THR A 67 14.98 0.69 -23.45
N LEU A 68 14.35 1.33 -22.47
CA LEU A 68 13.17 0.82 -21.77
C LEU A 68 11.97 0.72 -22.73
N THR A 69 12.01 -0.14 -23.75
CA THR A 69 10.95 -0.39 -24.75
C THR A 69 10.38 0.89 -25.40
N GLY A 70 11.19 1.93 -25.61
CA GLY A 70 10.74 3.22 -26.16
C GLY A 70 10.09 4.21 -25.17
N ARG A 71 10.04 3.89 -23.86
CA ARG A 71 9.45 4.77 -22.82
C ARG A 71 10.20 6.08 -22.64
N THR A 72 11.52 6.10 -22.83
CA THR A 72 12.34 7.33 -22.74
C THR A 72 11.92 8.38 -23.77
N HIS A 73 11.63 7.96 -25.00
CA HIS A 73 11.12 8.83 -26.06
C HIS A 73 9.71 9.34 -25.75
N ILE A 74 8.84 8.48 -25.21
CA ILE A 74 7.50 8.87 -24.73
C ILE A 74 7.63 9.95 -23.66
N TRP A 75 8.45 9.73 -22.64
CA TRP A 75 8.61 10.66 -21.52
C TRP A 75 9.19 12.00 -21.98
N ALA A 76 10.17 11.99 -22.88
CA ALA A 76 10.70 13.23 -23.44
C ALA A 76 9.62 14.02 -24.20
N SER A 77 8.77 13.34 -24.97
CA SER A 77 7.65 13.97 -25.67
C SER A 77 6.60 14.52 -24.69
N LEU A 78 6.20 13.72 -23.71
CA LEU A 78 5.23 14.13 -22.69
C LEU A 78 5.72 15.29 -21.84
N MET A 79 6.99 15.31 -21.45
CA MET A 79 7.55 16.41 -20.67
C MET A 79 7.56 17.74 -21.45
N ARG A 80 7.70 17.70 -22.78
CA ARG A 80 7.49 18.90 -23.62
C ARG A 80 6.03 19.37 -23.57
N ARG A 81 5.06 18.46 -23.61
CA ARG A 81 3.63 18.79 -23.45
C ARG A 81 3.32 19.35 -22.06
N VAL A 82 3.89 18.77 -21.01
CA VAL A 82 3.78 19.30 -19.64
C VAL A 82 4.32 20.73 -19.57
N ALA A 83 5.44 21.02 -20.24
CA ALA A 83 6.03 22.37 -20.27
C ALA A 83 5.14 23.40 -20.98
N GLU A 84 4.30 23.00 -21.93
CA GLU A 84 3.31 23.87 -22.57
C GLU A 84 2.16 24.27 -21.63
N ARG A 85 1.74 23.36 -20.74
CA ARG A 85 0.60 23.58 -19.81
C ARG A 85 0.90 23.10 -18.37
N PRO A 86 1.89 23.69 -17.68
CA PRO A 86 2.38 23.16 -16.40
C PRO A 86 1.38 23.28 -15.25
N TRP A 87 0.42 24.21 -15.34
CA TRP A 87 -0.52 24.50 -14.24
C TRP A 87 -1.83 23.73 -14.35
N THR A 88 -2.35 23.56 -15.57
CA THR A 88 -3.67 22.95 -15.79
C THR A 88 -3.59 21.56 -16.40
N GLY A 89 -2.46 21.22 -17.03
CA GLY A 89 -2.38 20.11 -17.96
C GLY A 89 -3.39 20.28 -19.12
N TYR A 90 -3.80 19.15 -19.68
CA TYR A 90 -4.76 19.06 -20.78
C TYR A 90 -6.14 18.52 -20.38
N GLY A 91 -6.36 18.26 -19.09
CA GLY A 91 -7.61 17.73 -18.55
C GLY A 91 -7.54 16.23 -18.22
N TYR A 92 -8.20 15.86 -17.13
CA TYR A 92 -8.31 14.47 -16.67
C TYR A 92 -9.04 13.60 -17.69
N ASN A 93 -8.43 12.48 -18.10
CA ASN A 93 -8.85 11.58 -19.19
C ASN A 93 -9.00 12.23 -20.58
N ALA A 94 -8.84 13.54 -20.73
CA ALA A 94 -8.94 14.21 -22.02
C ALA A 94 -7.66 14.05 -22.85
N PHE A 95 -6.48 14.01 -22.20
CA PHE A 95 -5.21 13.96 -22.93
C PHE A 95 -5.05 12.70 -23.78
N TRP A 96 -5.43 11.53 -23.28
CA TRP A 96 -5.26 10.25 -23.99
C TRP A 96 -6.40 9.88 -24.92
N ASP A 97 -7.41 10.75 -25.04
CA ASP A 97 -8.53 10.55 -25.95
C ASP A 97 -8.07 10.29 -27.39
N LYS A 98 -8.89 9.59 -28.18
CA LYS A 98 -8.56 9.28 -29.58
C LYS A 98 -8.41 10.54 -30.42
N GLU A 99 -9.25 11.55 -30.16
CA GLU A 99 -9.30 12.83 -30.89
C GLU A 99 -8.38 13.90 -30.27
N SER A 100 -7.59 13.54 -29.25
CA SER A 100 -6.66 14.46 -28.59
C SER A 100 -5.50 14.83 -29.52
N ILE A 101 -5.53 16.06 -30.01
CA ILE A 101 -4.45 16.65 -30.82
C ILE A 101 -3.08 16.59 -30.10
N PRO A 102 -2.96 16.93 -28.79
CA PRO A 102 -1.69 16.78 -28.07
C PRO A 102 -1.16 15.35 -28.07
N ALA A 103 -2.01 14.34 -27.84
CA ALA A 103 -1.58 12.94 -27.88
C ALA A 103 -1.26 12.46 -29.30
N MET A 104 -1.93 12.99 -30.33
CA MET A 104 -1.56 12.71 -31.73
C MET A 104 -0.13 13.16 -32.04
N TYR A 105 0.31 14.30 -31.53
CA TYR A 105 1.71 14.70 -31.70
C TYR A 105 2.68 13.75 -31.02
N VAL A 106 2.38 13.30 -29.79
CA VAL A 106 3.19 12.29 -29.10
C VAL A 106 3.28 11.01 -29.92
N ARG A 107 2.14 10.50 -30.42
CA ARG A 107 2.07 9.30 -31.26
C ARG A 107 2.87 9.44 -32.56
N ARG A 108 2.86 10.63 -33.18
CA ARG A 108 3.69 10.93 -34.38
C ARG A 108 5.17 10.97 -34.05
N GLU A 109 5.55 11.62 -32.95
CA GLU A 109 6.96 11.71 -32.50
C GLU A 109 7.54 10.34 -32.12
N THR A 110 6.73 9.47 -31.51
CA THR A 110 7.19 8.14 -31.09
C THR A 110 7.07 7.09 -32.21
N GLY A 111 6.25 7.34 -33.23
CA GLY A 111 6.03 6.44 -34.36
C GLY A 111 5.05 5.28 -34.10
N TRP A 112 4.26 5.34 -33.01
CA TRP A 112 3.28 4.30 -32.68
C TRP A 112 2.13 4.83 -31.80
N ALA A 113 1.05 4.04 -31.71
CA ALA A 113 -0.13 4.37 -30.91
C ALA A 113 0.13 4.14 -29.41
N VAL A 114 0.75 5.14 -28.76
CA VAL A 114 1.00 5.15 -27.31
C VAL A 114 -0.34 5.34 -26.56
N PRO A 115 -0.75 4.38 -25.70
CA PRO A 115 -2.01 4.47 -24.96
C PRO A 115 -1.87 5.19 -23.61
N SER A 116 -0.68 5.23 -23.01
CA SER A 116 -0.39 5.91 -21.75
C SER A 116 1.11 6.19 -21.58
N ALA A 117 1.50 6.96 -20.55
CA ALA A 117 2.90 7.23 -20.23
C ALA A 117 3.66 6.01 -19.68
N HIS A 118 2.95 4.96 -19.25
CA HIS A 118 3.49 3.88 -18.42
C HIS A 118 4.27 4.40 -17.19
N ASN A 119 3.76 5.49 -16.62
CA ASN A 119 4.25 6.13 -15.40
C ASN A 119 3.11 7.04 -14.92
N GLY A 120 2.51 6.69 -13.78
CA GLY A 120 1.36 7.41 -13.26
C GLY A 120 1.65 8.88 -12.96
N TRP A 121 2.88 9.24 -12.62
CA TRP A 121 3.26 10.63 -12.31
C TRP A 121 3.36 11.49 -13.55
N ILE A 122 3.93 10.95 -14.63
CA ILE A 122 3.98 11.66 -15.92
C ILE A 122 2.57 11.80 -16.50
N ASP A 123 1.74 10.75 -16.39
CA ASP A 123 0.33 10.82 -16.77
C ASP A 123 -0.44 11.86 -15.97
N LEU A 124 -0.16 11.96 -14.67
CA LEU A 124 -0.80 12.94 -13.81
C LEU A 124 -0.36 14.37 -14.16
N LEU A 125 0.93 14.57 -14.42
CA LEU A 125 1.48 15.86 -14.83
C LEU A 125 0.90 16.32 -16.17
N VAL A 126 0.79 15.45 -17.18
CA VAL A 126 0.25 15.85 -18.47
C VAL A 126 -1.25 16.13 -18.40
N GLN A 127 -1.99 15.41 -17.56
CA GLN A 127 -3.43 15.60 -17.43
C GLN A 127 -3.81 16.79 -16.55
N LEU A 128 -3.15 16.97 -15.40
CA LEU A 128 -3.55 17.94 -14.36
C LEU A 128 -2.46 18.96 -14.01
N GLY A 129 -1.29 18.88 -14.61
CA GLY A 129 -0.15 19.74 -14.28
C GLY A 129 0.44 19.47 -12.90
N TRP A 130 1.32 20.37 -12.48
CA TRP A 130 1.94 20.36 -11.16
C TRP A 130 0.94 20.44 -10.00
N PRO A 131 -0.14 21.24 -10.06
CA PRO A 131 -1.12 21.26 -8.98
C PRO A 131 -1.76 19.89 -8.70
N GLY A 132 -2.13 19.15 -9.75
CA GLY A 132 -2.66 17.79 -9.60
C GLY A 132 -1.62 16.82 -9.04
N ALA A 133 -0.38 16.90 -9.54
CA ALA A 133 0.73 16.08 -9.04
C ALA A 133 1.04 16.32 -7.56
N VAL A 134 1.08 17.60 -7.15
CA VAL A 134 1.32 18.00 -5.75
C VAL A 134 0.17 17.54 -4.86
N LEU A 135 -1.08 17.68 -5.31
CA LEU A 135 -2.24 17.26 -4.52
C LEU A 135 -2.24 15.73 -4.26
N VAL A 136 -2.06 14.92 -5.32
CA VAL A 136 -2.00 13.46 -5.18
C VAL A 136 -0.78 13.03 -4.37
N GLY A 137 0.38 13.64 -4.62
CA GLY A 137 1.61 13.38 -3.85
C GLY A 137 1.44 13.70 -2.37
N SER A 138 0.81 14.84 -2.05
CA SER A 138 0.52 15.24 -0.67
C SER A 138 -0.47 14.28 -0.01
N LEU A 139 -1.52 13.86 -0.72
CA LEU A 139 -2.48 12.87 -0.23
C LEU A 139 -1.79 11.55 0.12
N MET A 140 -0.98 11.01 -0.79
CA MET A 140 -0.27 9.75 -0.56
C MET A 140 0.74 9.87 0.59
N LEU A 141 1.46 10.99 0.68
CA LEU A 141 2.41 11.25 1.75
C LEU A 141 1.71 11.34 3.11
N ILE A 142 0.64 12.12 3.21
CA ILE A 142 -0.16 12.25 4.44
C ILE A 142 -0.75 10.90 4.83
N ALA A 143 -1.27 10.12 3.87
CA ALA A 143 -1.76 8.77 4.12
C ALA A 143 -0.68 7.89 4.75
N ALA A 144 0.52 7.87 4.16
CA ALA A 144 1.64 7.07 4.64
C ALA A 144 2.09 7.50 6.05
N LEU A 145 2.28 8.80 6.29
CA LEU A 145 2.73 9.34 7.57
C LEU A 145 1.74 9.07 8.70
N VAL A 146 0.44 9.32 8.46
CA VAL A 146 -0.59 9.06 9.48
C VAL A 146 -0.76 7.55 9.72
N THR A 147 -0.63 6.73 8.69
CA THR A 147 -0.71 5.27 8.84
C THR A 147 0.48 4.74 9.63
N LEU A 148 1.68 5.26 9.38
CA LEU A 148 2.90 4.95 10.12
C LEU A 148 2.79 5.37 11.59
N TRP A 149 2.29 6.58 11.86
CA TRP A 149 2.14 7.09 13.22
C TRP A 149 1.14 6.28 14.07
N ARG A 150 0.16 5.63 13.43
CA ARG A 150 -0.85 4.80 14.10
C ARG A 150 -0.42 3.35 14.35
N LEU A 151 0.81 2.98 13.98
CA LEU A 151 1.32 1.61 14.15
C LEU A 151 1.44 1.17 15.62
N ASP A 152 1.62 2.11 16.55
CA ASP A 152 1.86 1.80 17.97
C ASP A 152 0.58 1.71 18.83
N GLY A 153 -0.61 1.83 18.22
CA GLY A 153 -1.89 1.89 18.95
C GLY A 153 -2.97 0.91 18.47
N ALA A 154 -4.25 1.24 18.71
CA ALA A 154 -5.41 0.44 18.29
C ALA A 154 -5.48 0.20 16.76
N GLY A 155 -4.73 0.98 15.98
CA GLY A 155 -4.58 0.83 14.53
C GLY A 155 -3.46 -0.11 14.08
N ALA A 156 -2.69 -0.72 14.99
CA ALA A 156 -1.48 -1.48 14.65
C ALA A 156 -1.70 -2.57 13.59
N ARG A 157 -2.79 -3.33 13.69
CA ARG A 157 -3.09 -4.46 12.78
C ARG A 157 -3.41 -3.99 11.37
N GLU A 158 -4.16 -2.91 11.24
CA GLU A 158 -4.60 -2.35 9.95
C GLU A 158 -3.54 -1.43 9.33
N GLY A 159 -2.82 -0.66 10.16
CA GLY A 159 -1.82 0.29 9.73
C GLY A 159 -0.61 -0.36 9.07
N GLY A 160 -0.18 -1.54 9.55
CA GLY A 160 0.93 -2.26 8.94
C GLY A 160 0.63 -2.66 7.49
N TRP A 161 -0.55 -3.22 7.24
CA TRP A 161 -0.99 -3.56 5.89
C TRP A 161 -1.18 -2.30 5.02
N GLY A 162 -1.83 -1.26 5.56
CA GLY A 162 -2.06 -0.02 4.84
C GLY A 162 -0.76 0.66 4.40
N PHE A 163 0.24 0.72 5.28
CA PHE A 163 1.55 1.27 4.95
C PHE A 163 2.27 0.44 3.88
N ALA A 164 2.27 -0.89 4.03
CA ALA A 164 2.88 -1.78 3.04
C ALA A 164 2.22 -1.65 1.66
N TYR A 165 0.89 -1.56 1.63
CA TYR A 165 0.13 -1.33 0.41
C TYR A 165 0.49 0.01 -0.25
N LEU A 166 0.51 1.12 0.52
CA LEU A 166 0.85 2.44 0.01
C LEU A 166 2.27 2.47 -0.57
N ALA A 167 3.24 1.79 0.06
CA ALA A 167 4.61 1.70 -0.44
C ALA A 167 4.70 0.91 -1.76
N VAL A 168 4.02 -0.24 -1.85
CA VAL A 168 3.97 -1.04 -3.07
C VAL A 168 3.24 -0.28 -4.18
N PHE A 169 2.13 0.39 -3.87
CA PHE A 169 1.36 1.18 -4.83
C PHE A 169 2.17 2.38 -5.34
N PHE A 170 2.94 3.05 -4.49
CA PHE A 170 3.87 4.11 -4.91
C PHE A 170 4.94 3.57 -5.87
N MET A 171 5.53 2.41 -5.56
CA MET A 171 6.50 1.78 -6.46
C MET A 171 5.87 1.41 -7.80
N LEU A 172 4.63 0.88 -7.77
CA LEU A 172 3.87 0.56 -8.96
C LEU A 172 3.56 1.81 -9.79
N SER A 173 3.22 2.94 -9.17
CA SER A 173 2.89 4.18 -9.88
C SER A 173 4.06 4.82 -10.61
N LEU A 174 5.29 4.54 -10.20
CA LEU A 174 6.49 4.96 -10.94
C LEU A 174 6.67 4.20 -12.26
N SER A 175 6.05 3.03 -12.40
CA SER A 175 6.24 2.15 -13.56
C SER A 175 4.97 1.93 -14.39
N GLU A 176 3.80 2.20 -13.83
CA GLU A 176 2.51 1.94 -14.46
C GLU A 176 1.55 3.12 -14.25
N SER A 177 0.66 3.28 -15.21
CA SER A 177 -0.36 4.34 -15.23
C SER A 177 -1.54 4.00 -14.32
N VAL A 178 -1.29 3.86 -13.02
CA VAL A 178 -2.28 3.43 -12.01
C VAL A 178 -2.83 4.59 -11.16
N LEU A 179 -2.23 5.78 -11.24
CA LEU A 179 -2.71 6.95 -10.51
C LEU A 179 -3.97 7.50 -11.14
N MET A 180 -5.02 7.63 -10.33
CA MET A 180 -6.32 8.12 -10.77
C MET A 180 -6.87 7.38 -12.01
N SER A 181 -6.55 6.10 -12.19
CA SER A 181 -7.16 5.32 -13.27
C SER A 181 -8.66 5.14 -13.00
N HIS A 182 -9.50 5.40 -14.00
CA HIS A 182 -10.94 5.26 -13.89
C HIS A 182 -11.32 3.81 -13.52
N GLN A 183 -12.25 3.65 -12.57
CA GLN A 183 -12.74 2.33 -12.09
C GLN A 183 -11.63 1.36 -11.64
N SER A 184 -10.58 1.88 -11.02
CA SER A 184 -9.44 1.06 -10.60
C SER A 184 -9.47 0.74 -9.11
N LEU A 185 -9.53 -0.56 -8.78
CA LEU A 185 -9.40 -1.03 -7.40
C LEU A 185 -8.13 -0.51 -6.72
N PRO A 186 -6.95 -0.46 -7.38
CA PRO A 186 -5.74 -0.02 -6.72
C PRO A 186 -5.82 1.42 -6.17
N TRP A 187 -6.39 2.34 -6.96
CA TRP A 187 -6.58 3.73 -6.54
C TRP A 187 -7.65 3.86 -5.46
N THR A 188 -8.76 3.12 -5.59
CA THR A 188 -9.81 3.11 -4.55
C THR A 188 -9.27 2.65 -3.21
N LEU A 189 -8.37 1.65 -3.18
CA LEU A 189 -7.74 1.20 -1.93
C LEU A 189 -6.84 2.27 -1.30
N VAL A 190 -6.13 3.08 -2.10
CA VAL A 190 -5.37 4.23 -1.57
C VAL A 190 -6.31 5.21 -0.85
N LEU A 191 -7.46 5.54 -1.47
CA LEU A 191 -8.46 6.42 -0.87
C LEU A 191 -9.10 5.79 0.38
N ALA A 192 -9.34 4.48 0.38
CA ALA A 192 -9.87 3.77 1.54
C ALA A 192 -8.87 3.77 2.72
N ILE A 193 -7.58 3.57 2.45
CA ILE A 193 -6.53 3.64 3.47
C ILE A 193 -6.41 5.07 4.01
N PHE A 194 -6.41 6.07 3.12
CA PHE A 194 -6.37 7.48 3.53
C PHE A 194 -7.56 7.85 4.42
N THR A 195 -8.79 7.51 4.02
CA THR A 195 -9.99 7.80 4.83
C THR A 195 -9.95 7.06 6.17
N ARG A 196 -9.56 5.78 6.18
CA ARG A 196 -9.39 5.00 7.42
C ARG A 196 -8.32 5.59 8.34
N ALA A 197 -7.23 6.10 7.78
CA ALA A 197 -6.15 6.75 8.52
C ALA A 197 -6.62 8.06 9.19
N MET A 198 -7.50 8.82 8.54
CA MET A 198 -8.07 10.07 9.07
C MET A 198 -9.17 9.84 10.12
N LEU A 199 -9.92 8.74 10.03
CA LEU A 199 -11.02 8.46 10.96
C LEU A 199 -10.51 8.09 12.38
N PRO A 200 -11.14 8.60 13.45
CA PRO A 200 -10.85 8.17 14.81
C PRO A 200 -11.00 6.65 14.95
N SER A 201 -10.15 6.03 15.78
CA SER A 201 -10.33 4.61 16.07
C SER A 201 -11.63 4.47 16.87
N PRO A 202 -12.55 3.54 16.50
CA PRO A 202 -13.68 3.23 17.35
C PRO A 202 -13.16 2.93 18.75
N LEU A 203 -13.71 3.58 19.77
CA LEU A 203 -13.38 3.26 21.15
C LEU A 203 -13.53 1.74 21.31
N PRO A 204 -12.58 1.04 21.96
CA PRO A 204 -12.73 -0.39 22.19
C PRO A 204 -14.10 -0.60 22.83
N ALA A 205 -15.00 -1.26 22.10
CA ALA A 205 -16.29 -1.63 22.63
C ALA A 205 -15.96 -2.49 23.84
N ARG A 206 -16.11 -1.94 25.05
CA ARG A 206 -15.96 -2.72 26.27
C ARG A 206 -16.96 -3.84 26.11
N ALA A 207 -16.46 -5.07 25.91
CA ALA A 207 -17.31 -6.24 25.90
C ALA A 207 -18.20 -6.10 27.14
N PRO A 208 -19.55 -6.13 27.00
CA PRO A 208 -20.42 -6.01 28.16
C PRO A 208 -19.94 -7.07 29.14
N LEU A 209 -19.50 -6.62 30.33
CA LEU A 209 -19.02 -7.51 31.38
C LEU A 209 -20.05 -8.63 31.48
N ALA A 210 -19.61 -9.86 31.19
CA ALA A 210 -20.49 -11.01 31.20
C ALA A 210 -21.30 -10.93 32.49
N ARG A 211 -22.63 -10.76 32.35
CA ARG A 211 -23.52 -10.48 33.47
C ARG A 211 -23.24 -11.57 34.50
N ARG A 212 -22.67 -11.20 35.65
CA ARG A 212 -22.17 -12.14 36.66
C ARG A 212 -23.28 -13.17 36.87
N GLY A 213 -23.03 -14.41 36.42
CA GLY A 213 -24.05 -15.45 36.47
C GLY A 213 -24.55 -15.50 37.91
N ARG A 214 -25.88 -15.44 38.10
CA ARG A 214 -26.47 -15.67 39.43
C ARG A 214 -25.84 -16.97 39.96
N PRO A 215 -25.32 -17.00 41.19
CA PRO A 215 -24.74 -18.22 41.72
C PRO A 215 -25.78 -19.33 41.56
N ALA A 216 -25.43 -20.37 40.81
CA ALA A 216 -26.26 -21.55 40.68
C ALA A 216 -26.56 -22.02 42.10
N TYR A 217 -27.83 -22.30 42.38
CA TYR A 217 -28.27 -22.86 43.64
C TYR A 217 -27.33 -24.01 44.01
N VAL A 218 -26.49 -23.81 45.02
CA VAL A 218 -25.70 -24.90 45.59
C VAL A 218 -26.71 -25.78 46.30
N ALA A 219 -27.14 -26.85 45.63
CA ALA A 219 -28.00 -27.85 46.23
C ALA A 219 -27.26 -28.42 47.44
N GLY A 220 -27.75 -28.13 48.64
CA GLY A 220 -27.21 -28.66 49.88
C GLY A 220 -27.12 -30.19 49.80
N SER A 221 -26.01 -30.72 50.30
CA SER A 221 -25.70 -32.15 50.34
C SER A 221 -26.87 -32.94 50.93
N ARG A 222 -27.60 -33.69 50.09
CA ARG A 222 -28.53 -34.72 50.55
C ARG A 222 -27.72 -35.93 50.99
N ILE A 223 -27.24 -35.91 52.23
CA ILE A 223 -26.87 -37.11 52.95
C ILE A 223 -27.59 -37.03 54.29
N ALA A 224 -28.82 -37.51 54.32
CA ALA A 224 -29.49 -37.88 55.57
C ALA A 224 -29.16 -39.37 55.81
N PRO A 225 -28.46 -39.72 56.90
CA PRO A 225 -28.33 -41.12 57.26
C PRO A 225 -29.65 -41.60 57.86
N SER A 226 -30.19 -42.65 57.25
CA SER A 226 -31.33 -43.39 57.75
C SER A 226 -30.90 -44.22 58.97
N TYR A 227 -31.42 -43.91 60.16
CA TYR A 227 -31.53 -44.89 61.23
C TYR A 227 -32.95 -44.86 61.79
N ALA A 228 -33.69 -45.90 61.44
CA ALA A 228 -34.90 -46.30 62.15
C ALA A 228 -34.46 -47.09 63.40
N HIS A 229 -35.03 -46.75 64.55
CA HIS A 229 -34.90 -47.39 65.86
C HIS A 229 -33.76 -46.91 66.78
N GLY A 230 -34.10 -45.92 67.61
CA GLY A 230 -33.48 -45.69 68.92
C GLY A 230 -34.47 -44.97 69.82
N ARG A 231 -35.17 -45.70 70.69
CA ARG A 231 -36.08 -45.12 71.71
C ARG A 231 -35.24 -44.37 72.77
N PRO A 232 -35.62 -43.16 73.21
CA PRO A 232 -35.00 -42.55 74.38
C PRO A 232 -35.49 -43.28 75.64
N VAL A 233 -34.54 -43.85 76.39
CA VAL A 233 -34.77 -44.33 77.76
C VAL A 233 -34.74 -43.12 78.69
N LEU A 234 -35.80 -42.97 79.48
CA LEU A 234 -35.90 -42.05 80.62
C LEU A 234 -34.90 -42.45 81.71
N LEU A 235 -34.09 -41.50 82.17
CA LEU A 235 -33.68 -41.31 83.57
C LEU A 235 -33.36 -39.83 83.78
#